data_AF-A0A2A6RQ36-F1
#
_entry.id   AF-A0A2A6RQ36-F1
#
_cell.length_a   1.000
_cell.length_b   1.000
_cell.length_c   1.000
_cell.angle_alpha   90.00
_cell.angle_beta   90.00
_cell.angle_gamma   90.00
#
_symmetry.space_group_name_H-M   'P 1'
#
loop_
_entity.id
_entity.type
_entity.pdbx_description
1 polymer ?
#
loop_
_entity_poly.entity_id
_entity_poly.type
_entity_poly.pdbx_seq_one_letter_code
_entity_poly.pdbx_strand_id
1 'polypeptide(L)'
;MQHLEIARLLETHRAAIVEATVGHAMHDPFWVQRFGDEIQVRLNLDMDRNLSILIQSIRYRSPMIFEDHTRWRRDQILGFGCSGGHLRTLYMYMWHEITQKVPEYWQPEIMGYIQEALDALAYPNPSSQAIAEAQNQLVETVAAATFDQHWHWVAAYGAEGRANFLYDLWYFVAYMVDTLGTSKPELMAEYLPVLRQSMLARGLSTAHLQQVIWLFVQAMEQHLPPGPAESGRNLLFRASSSLNYEDETCGMLLQAQQGIMHAVAERLIAEGLAPNSPETMMEVSWYMAYTIDSLATRNTEPLAGYTRWMQQWFASQGLPDRPLHRSYDILIETIGQALPQYAARDVLGLLQMMQRMLTAEVSV
;
A
#
# COMPACT_ATOMS: atom_id res chain seq x y z
N MET A 1 -0.61 34.72 -30.68
CA MET A 1 -0.88 35.56 -29.49
C MET A 1 -1.43 34.72 -28.34
N GLN A 2 -2.38 33.81 -28.59
CA GLN A 2 -2.95 32.89 -27.59
C GLN A 2 -1.96 32.24 -26.61
N HIS A 3 -0.91 31.55 -27.06
CA HIS A 3 0.09 30.92 -26.15
C HIS A 3 0.79 31.89 -25.19
N LEU A 4 1.05 33.13 -25.63
CA LEU A 4 1.66 34.16 -24.78
C LEU A 4 0.68 34.66 -23.71
N GLU A 5 -0.61 34.73 -24.04
CA GLU A 5 -1.66 35.10 -23.10
C GLU A 5 -1.91 33.99 -22.06
N ILE A 6 -1.95 32.73 -22.48
CA ILE A 6 -2.01 31.56 -21.59
C ILE A 6 -0.82 31.60 -20.63
N ALA A 7 0.41 31.70 -21.16
CA ALA A 7 1.62 31.74 -20.35
C ALA A 7 1.62 32.91 -19.36
N ARG A 8 1.15 34.10 -19.77
CA ARG A 8 1.04 35.27 -18.89
C ARG A 8 0.02 35.06 -17.78
N LEU A 9 -1.13 34.46 -18.08
CA LEU A 9 -2.17 34.20 -17.09
C LEU A 9 -1.70 33.17 -16.06
N LEU A 10 -1.07 32.08 -16.51
CA LEU A 10 -0.48 31.08 -15.63
C LEU A 10 0.62 31.68 -14.74
N GLU A 11 1.50 32.53 -15.29
CA GLU A 11 2.52 33.24 -14.49
C GLU A 11 1.88 34.15 -13.43
N THR A 12 0.77 34.82 -13.77
CA THR A 12 0.02 35.69 -12.84
C THR A 12 -0.54 34.91 -11.65
N HIS A 13 -0.98 33.67 -11.88
CA HIS A 13 -1.57 32.81 -10.84
C HIS A 13 -0.61 31.76 -10.28
N ARG A 14 0.65 31.78 -10.68
CA ARG A 14 1.64 30.72 -10.41
C ARG A 14 1.74 30.35 -8.93
N ALA A 15 1.97 31.33 -8.06
CA ALA A 15 2.13 31.08 -6.63
C ALA A 15 0.87 30.45 -5.99
N ALA A 16 -0.32 30.94 -6.37
CA ALA A 16 -1.58 30.41 -5.85
C ALA A 16 -1.86 28.98 -6.33
N ILE A 17 -1.53 28.67 -7.60
CA ILE A 17 -1.66 27.31 -8.14
C ILE A 17 -0.72 26.36 -7.40
N VAL A 18 0.53 26.77 -7.18
CA VAL A 18 1.54 25.96 -6.47
C VAL A 18 1.09 25.67 -5.04
N GLU A 19 0.71 26.70 -4.29
CA GLU A 19 0.29 26.58 -2.89
C GLU A 19 -0.90 25.61 -2.75
N ALA A 20 -1.93 25.78 -3.59
CA ALA A 20 -3.11 24.92 -3.55
C ALA A 20 -2.79 23.48 -4.00
N THR A 21 -1.94 23.31 -5.01
CA THR A 21 -1.49 21.99 -5.46
C THR A 21 -0.76 21.23 -4.36
N VAL A 22 0.15 21.90 -3.65
CA VAL A 22 0.84 21.31 -2.50
C VAL A 22 -0.14 21.06 -1.37
N GLY A 23 -1.10 21.95 -1.14
CA GLY A 23 -2.20 21.74 -0.18
C GLY A 23 -2.95 20.42 -0.43
N HIS A 24 -3.28 20.11 -1.69
CA HIS A 24 -3.88 18.82 -2.06
C HIS A 24 -2.98 17.64 -1.72
N ALA A 25 -1.70 17.70 -2.12
CA ALA A 25 -0.74 16.64 -1.85
C ALA A 25 -0.55 16.38 -0.34
N MET A 26 -0.58 17.41 0.49
CA MET A 26 -0.41 17.25 1.94
C MET A 26 -1.59 16.57 2.66
N HIS A 27 -2.72 16.35 1.99
CA HIS A 27 -3.79 15.50 2.53
C HIS A 27 -3.43 14.01 2.48
N ASP A 28 -2.52 13.62 1.58
CA ASP A 28 -2.03 12.24 1.54
C ASP A 28 -0.95 12.05 2.64
N PRO A 29 -1.20 11.17 3.63
CA PRO A 29 -0.25 10.93 4.70
C PRO A 29 1.10 10.37 4.20
N PHE A 30 1.17 9.83 2.98
CA PHE A 30 2.40 9.33 2.37
C PHE A 30 3.56 10.33 2.48
N TRP A 31 3.33 11.60 2.14
CA TRP A 31 4.41 12.60 2.07
C TRP A 31 5.04 12.86 3.44
N VAL A 32 4.21 13.07 4.46
CA VAL A 32 4.69 13.34 5.82
C VAL A 32 5.31 12.08 6.43
N GLN A 33 4.70 10.92 6.25
CA GLN A 33 5.23 9.66 6.78
C GLN A 33 6.59 9.31 6.18
N ARG A 34 6.80 9.59 4.89
CA ARG A 34 8.04 9.25 4.19
C ARG A 34 9.16 10.27 4.38
N PHE A 35 8.83 11.56 4.36
CA PHE A 35 9.83 12.63 4.29
C PHE A 35 9.82 13.58 5.48
N GLY A 36 8.89 13.41 6.43
CA GLY A 36 8.71 14.29 7.59
C GLY A 36 8.00 15.60 7.25
N ASP A 37 7.81 16.45 8.26
CA ASP A 37 7.00 17.67 8.17
C ASP A 37 7.56 18.73 7.21
N GLU A 38 8.89 18.73 7.00
CA GLU A 38 9.57 19.70 6.13
C GLU A 38 9.32 19.47 4.63
N ILE A 39 8.70 18.33 4.26
CA ILE A 39 8.44 17.96 2.87
C ILE A 39 7.61 19.02 2.12
N GLN A 40 6.74 19.74 2.82
CA GLN A 40 5.91 20.79 2.22
C GLN A 40 6.77 21.88 1.56
N VAL A 41 7.88 22.27 2.18
CA VAL A 41 8.80 23.29 1.61
C VAL A 41 9.41 22.77 0.32
N ARG A 42 9.82 21.51 0.30
CA ARG A 42 10.40 20.88 -0.88
C ARG A 42 9.38 20.71 -2.01
N LEU A 43 8.16 20.27 -1.69
CA LEU A 43 7.08 20.15 -2.65
C LEU A 43 6.72 21.50 -3.27
N ASN A 44 6.72 22.60 -2.51
CA ASN A 44 6.52 23.94 -3.06
C ASN A 44 7.58 24.29 -4.12
N LEU A 45 8.86 24.03 -3.84
CA LEU A 45 9.94 24.29 -4.81
C LEU A 45 9.82 23.40 -6.05
N ASP A 46 9.52 22.12 -5.87
CA ASP A 46 9.36 21.18 -6.99
C ASP A 46 8.14 21.55 -7.86
N MET A 47 7.01 21.91 -7.25
CA MET A 47 5.79 22.29 -7.98
C MET A 47 5.91 23.65 -8.65
N ASP A 48 6.57 24.62 -8.02
CA ASP A 48 6.91 25.90 -8.66
C ASP A 48 7.77 25.68 -9.91
N ARG A 49 8.77 24.81 -9.81
CA ARG A 49 9.62 24.44 -10.95
C ARG A 49 8.81 23.76 -12.04
N ASN A 50 7.97 22.78 -11.71
CA ASN A 50 7.15 22.05 -12.68
C ASN A 50 6.22 23.00 -13.44
N LEU A 51 5.50 23.87 -12.73
CA LEU A 51 4.61 24.85 -13.35
C LEU A 51 5.38 25.87 -14.21
N SER A 52 6.56 26.32 -13.76
CA SER A 52 7.42 27.21 -14.55
C SER A 52 7.81 26.61 -15.90
N ILE A 53 8.11 25.31 -15.93
CA ILE A 53 8.51 24.62 -17.16
C ILE A 53 7.30 24.38 -18.07
N LEU A 54 6.12 24.10 -17.52
CA LEU A 54 4.87 24.08 -18.29
C LEU A 54 4.57 25.45 -18.93
N ILE A 55 4.73 26.55 -18.17
CA ILE A 55 4.58 27.90 -18.70
C ILE A 55 5.58 28.15 -19.84
N GLN A 56 6.82 27.69 -19.66
CA GLN A 56 7.88 27.79 -20.65
C GLN A 56 7.55 26.99 -21.93
N SER A 57 7.09 25.75 -21.80
CA SER A 57 6.72 24.89 -22.93
C SER A 57 5.59 25.52 -23.77
N ILE A 58 4.56 26.06 -23.11
CA ILE A 58 3.47 26.79 -23.76
C ILE A 58 3.99 28.05 -24.46
N ARG A 59 4.81 28.85 -23.78
CA ARG A 59 5.38 30.09 -24.32
C ARG A 59 6.17 29.85 -25.61
N TYR A 60 6.94 28.76 -25.67
CA TYR A 60 7.74 28.38 -26.84
C TYR A 60 7.01 27.45 -27.82
N ARG A 61 5.76 27.07 -27.53
CA ARG A 61 4.97 26.14 -28.33
C ARG A 61 5.65 24.80 -28.56
N SER A 62 6.32 24.29 -27.53
CA SER A 62 7.13 23.08 -27.61
C SER A 62 6.80 22.17 -26.43
N PRO A 63 5.89 21.20 -26.60
CA PRO A 63 5.53 20.27 -25.54
C PRO A 63 6.72 19.40 -25.10
N MET A 64 7.67 19.13 -26.02
CA MET A 64 8.94 18.47 -25.73
C MET A 64 9.69 19.06 -24.53
N ILE A 65 9.60 20.37 -24.29
CA ILE A 65 10.24 21.01 -23.13
C ILE A 65 9.71 20.44 -21.80
N PHE A 66 8.39 20.25 -21.70
CA PHE A 66 7.78 19.72 -20.48
C PHE A 66 7.84 18.18 -20.42
N GLU A 67 7.83 17.54 -21.59
CA GLU A 67 8.08 16.11 -21.76
C GLU A 67 9.46 15.70 -21.21
N ASP A 68 10.53 16.36 -21.66
CA ASP A 68 11.91 16.08 -21.24
C ASP A 68 12.13 16.39 -19.76
N HIS A 69 11.55 17.50 -19.27
CA HIS A 69 11.55 17.82 -17.84
C HIS A 69 10.84 16.74 -17.02
N THR A 70 9.73 16.19 -17.52
CA THR A 70 8.95 15.15 -16.84
C THR A 70 9.72 13.83 -16.77
N ARG A 71 10.43 13.44 -17.83
CA ARG A 71 11.34 12.27 -17.80
C ARG A 71 12.47 12.46 -16.80
N TRP A 72 13.11 13.62 -16.82
CA TRP A 72 14.15 13.96 -15.85
C TRP A 72 13.60 13.92 -14.41
N ARG A 73 12.41 14.48 -14.20
CA ARG A 73 11.81 14.53 -12.87
C ARG A 73 11.38 13.15 -12.39
N ARG A 74 10.86 12.29 -13.28
CA ARG A 74 10.63 10.87 -12.99
C ARG A 74 11.89 10.23 -12.43
N ASP A 75 13.01 10.29 -13.16
CA ASP A 75 14.25 9.65 -12.73
C ASP A 75 14.73 10.16 -11.36
N GLN A 76 14.51 11.45 -11.06
CA GLN A 76 14.83 12.00 -9.74
C GLN A 76 13.89 11.52 -8.63
N ILE A 77 12.56 11.47 -8.85
CA ILE A 77 11.63 11.02 -7.81
C ILE A 77 11.76 9.53 -7.52
N LEU A 78 12.13 8.73 -8.53
CA LEU A 78 12.50 7.32 -8.32
C LEU A 78 13.71 7.20 -7.39
N GLY A 79 14.69 8.12 -7.52
CA GLY A 79 15.83 8.21 -6.61
C GLY A 79 15.45 8.59 -5.16
N PHE A 80 14.25 9.13 -4.94
CA PHE A 80 13.68 9.37 -3.61
C PHE A 80 12.75 8.23 -3.15
N GLY A 81 12.67 7.16 -3.95
CA GLY A 81 11.78 6.00 -3.77
C GLY A 81 10.30 6.33 -3.88
N CYS A 82 9.94 7.35 -4.65
CA CYS A 82 8.58 7.55 -5.16
C CYS A 82 8.42 6.84 -6.50
N SER A 83 7.18 6.56 -6.92
CA SER A 83 6.84 6.13 -8.28
C SER A 83 6.47 7.32 -9.18
N GLY A 84 6.56 7.15 -10.51
CA GLY A 84 5.97 8.03 -11.52
C GLY A 84 4.47 8.27 -11.33
N GLY A 85 3.79 7.37 -10.61
CA GLY A 85 2.42 7.59 -10.17
C GLY A 85 2.26 8.84 -9.30
N HIS A 86 3.24 9.15 -8.45
CA HIS A 86 3.20 10.37 -7.62
C HIS A 86 3.32 11.64 -8.48
N LEU A 87 4.14 11.58 -9.53
CA LEU A 87 4.26 12.70 -10.47
C LEU A 87 2.96 12.93 -11.23
N ARG A 88 2.30 11.84 -11.67
CA ARG A 88 0.97 11.91 -12.28
C ARG A 88 -0.04 12.55 -11.34
N THR A 89 -0.11 12.11 -10.08
CA THR A 89 -1.00 12.69 -9.07
C THR A 89 -0.74 14.18 -8.86
N LEU A 90 0.53 14.58 -8.71
CA LEU A 90 0.91 15.99 -8.56
C LEU A 90 0.51 16.83 -9.79
N TYR A 91 0.66 16.29 -11.00
CA TYR A 91 0.22 16.97 -12.22
C TYR A 91 -1.30 17.07 -12.33
N MET A 92 -2.05 16.09 -11.81
CA MET A 92 -3.52 16.15 -11.75
C MET A 92 -4.01 17.19 -10.73
N TYR A 93 -3.36 17.31 -9.57
CA TYR A 93 -3.64 18.40 -8.64
C TYR A 93 -3.30 19.76 -9.24
N MET A 94 -2.14 19.89 -9.90
CA MET A 94 -1.77 21.11 -10.62
C MET A 94 -2.78 21.46 -11.71
N TRP A 95 -3.23 20.46 -12.47
CA TRP A 95 -4.26 20.63 -13.49
C TRP A 95 -5.57 21.12 -12.89
N HIS A 96 -6.05 20.47 -11.82
CA HIS A 96 -7.26 20.90 -11.11
C HIS A 96 -7.17 22.38 -10.73
N GLU A 97 -6.07 22.82 -10.15
CA GLU A 97 -5.86 24.23 -9.77
C GLU A 97 -5.76 25.18 -10.95
N ILE A 98 -5.13 24.76 -12.05
CA ILE A 98 -5.09 25.53 -13.31
C ILE A 98 -6.52 25.79 -13.81
N THR A 99 -7.39 24.77 -13.85
CA THR A 99 -8.76 24.93 -14.37
C THR A 99 -9.60 25.95 -13.61
N GLN A 100 -9.29 26.19 -12.32
CA GLN A 100 -9.96 27.20 -11.51
C GLN A 100 -9.51 28.64 -11.84
N LYS A 101 -8.38 28.81 -12.54
CA LYS A 101 -7.74 30.11 -12.80
C LYS A 101 -7.69 30.49 -14.27
N VAL A 102 -7.98 29.57 -15.18
CA VAL A 102 -7.94 29.79 -16.63
C VAL A 102 -9.32 29.61 -17.27
N PRO A 103 -9.67 30.41 -18.29
CA PRO A 103 -10.91 30.22 -19.03
C PRO A 103 -11.03 28.83 -19.66
N GLU A 104 -12.24 28.27 -19.69
CA GLU A 104 -12.52 26.92 -20.21
C GLU A 104 -12.00 26.70 -21.64
N TYR A 105 -12.08 27.70 -22.51
CA TYR A 105 -11.61 27.60 -23.89
C TYR A 105 -10.09 27.47 -24.05
N TRP A 106 -9.30 27.74 -23.01
CA TRP A 106 -7.85 27.49 -23.00
C TRP A 106 -7.48 26.14 -22.36
N GLN A 107 -8.41 25.50 -21.65
CA GLN A 107 -8.14 24.27 -20.92
C GLN A 107 -7.68 23.11 -21.84
N PRO A 108 -8.30 22.83 -23.00
CA PRO A 108 -7.85 21.75 -23.88
C PRO A 108 -6.40 21.91 -24.36
N GLU A 109 -5.98 23.15 -24.66
CA GLU A 109 -4.61 23.45 -25.09
C GLU A 109 -3.61 23.14 -23.96
N ILE A 110 -3.87 23.63 -22.74
CA ILE A 110 -2.96 23.40 -21.60
C ILE A 110 -2.92 21.91 -21.24
N MET A 111 -4.07 21.24 -21.26
CA MET A 111 -4.13 19.81 -20.99
C MET A 111 -3.34 19.01 -22.02
N GLY A 112 -3.29 19.43 -23.29
CA GLY A 112 -2.44 18.81 -24.30
C GLY A 112 -0.97 18.72 -23.89
N TYR A 113 -0.39 19.80 -23.34
CA TYR A 113 0.99 19.79 -22.85
C TYR A 113 1.19 18.86 -21.65
N ILE A 114 0.22 18.83 -20.72
CA ILE A 114 0.28 17.93 -19.56
C ILE A 114 0.16 16.48 -20.01
N GLN A 115 -0.74 16.17 -20.94
CA GLN A 115 -0.95 14.82 -21.45
C GLN A 115 0.29 14.30 -22.17
N GLU A 116 0.90 15.08 -23.07
CA GLU A 116 2.15 14.67 -23.74
C GLU A 116 3.28 14.39 -22.73
N ALA A 117 3.37 15.18 -21.67
CA ALA A 117 4.32 14.94 -20.58
C ALA A 117 4.01 13.68 -19.77
N LEU A 118 2.72 13.39 -19.50
CA LEU A 118 2.30 12.16 -18.83
C LEU A 118 2.53 10.91 -19.68
N ASP A 119 2.31 11.01 -21.00
CA ASP A 119 2.56 9.94 -21.95
C ASP A 119 4.07 9.59 -21.99
N ALA A 120 4.94 10.60 -21.83
CA ALA A 120 6.38 10.40 -21.75
C ALA A 120 6.89 9.70 -20.47
N LEU A 121 6.02 9.49 -19.48
CA LEU A 121 6.35 8.62 -18.34
C LEU A 121 6.36 7.14 -18.73
N ALA A 122 5.71 6.75 -19.83
CA ALA A 122 5.68 5.39 -20.30
C ALA A 122 7.10 4.88 -20.63
N TYR A 123 7.39 3.65 -20.20
CA TYR A 123 8.63 2.98 -20.54
C TYR A 123 8.47 2.18 -21.84
N PRO A 124 9.54 2.00 -22.62
CA PRO A 124 9.48 1.26 -23.88
C PRO A 124 9.54 -0.26 -23.70
N ASN A 125 9.82 -0.80 -22.51
CA ASN A 125 9.97 -2.24 -22.34
C ASN A 125 8.59 -2.95 -22.29
N PRO A 126 8.41 -4.08 -22.99
CA PRO A 126 7.09 -4.71 -23.13
C PRO A 126 6.39 -5.08 -21.82
N SER A 127 7.15 -5.54 -20.81
CA SER A 127 6.56 -5.97 -19.52
C SER A 127 5.96 -4.81 -18.74
N SER A 128 6.63 -3.64 -18.70
CA SER A 128 6.08 -2.47 -17.99
C SER A 128 4.87 -1.90 -18.75
N GLN A 129 4.91 -1.87 -20.08
CA GLN A 129 3.80 -1.43 -20.93
C GLN A 129 2.56 -2.28 -20.69
N ALA A 130 2.69 -3.61 -20.80
CA ALA A 130 1.57 -4.52 -20.60
C ALA A 130 0.94 -4.39 -19.19
N ILE A 131 1.77 -4.22 -18.15
CA ILE A 131 1.28 -4.01 -16.78
C ILE A 131 0.60 -2.63 -16.64
N ALA A 132 1.17 -1.58 -17.23
CA ALA A 132 0.59 -0.24 -17.19
C ALA A 132 -0.76 -0.19 -17.92
N GLU A 133 -0.86 -0.81 -19.09
CA GLU A 133 -2.11 -0.92 -19.87
C GLU A 133 -3.19 -1.71 -19.12
N ALA A 134 -2.80 -2.75 -18.38
CA ALA A 134 -3.71 -3.57 -17.60
C ALA A 134 -3.96 -3.04 -16.18
N GLN A 135 -3.39 -1.90 -15.77
CA GLN A 135 -3.38 -1.43 -14.38
C GLN A 135 -4.76 -1.44 -13.74
N ASN A 136 -5.75 -0.82 -14.37
CA ASN A 136 -7.11 -0.77 -13.83
C ASN A 136 -7.74 -2.16 -13.69
N GLN A 137 -7.52 -3.04 -14.66
CA GLN A 137 -8.04 -4.41 -14.62
C GLN A 137 -7.39 -5.21 -13.49
N LEU A 138 -6.06 -5.09 -13.30
CA LEU A 138 -5.34 -5.77 -12.22
C LEU A 138 -5.82 -5.29 -10.85
N VAL A 139 -5.93 -3.97 -10.67
CA VAL A 139 -6.38 -3.35 -9.42
C VAL A 139 -7.80 -3.80 -9.06
N GLU A 140 -8.75 -3.76 -10.00
CA GLU A 140 -10.13 -4.21 -9.75
C GLU A 140 -10.22 -5.71 -9.49
N THR A 141 -9.45 -6.54 -10.20
CA THR A 141 -9.41 -8.00 -9.95
C THR A 141 -8.91 -8.29 -8.53
N VAL A 142 -7.85 -7.61 -8.08
CA VAL A 142 -7.34 -7.77 -6.71
C VAL A 142 -8.34 -7.24 -5.69
N ALA A 143 -9.00 -6.11 -5.95
CA ALA A 143 -10.01 -5.56 -5.05
C ALA A 143 -11.22 -6.48 -4.87
N ALA A 144 -11.71 -7.06 -5.97
CA ALA A 144 -12.78 -8.03 -5.95
C ALA A 144 -12.42 -9.31 -5.17
N ALA A 145 -11.14 -9.70 -5.16
CA ALA A 145 -10.63 -10.87 -4.43
C ALA A 145 -10.17 -10.57 -2.99
N THR A 146 -10.17 -9.29 -2.58
CA THR A 146 -9.79 -8.87 -1.22
C THR A 146 -10.94 -8.13 -0.55
N PHE A 147 -11.05 -6.83 -0.80
CA PHE A 147 -11.97 -5.90 -0.18
C PHE A 147 -13.43 -6.38 -0.25
N ASP A 148 -13.85 -6.86 -1.41
CA ASP A 148 -15.23 -7.22 -1.66
C ASP A 148 -15.62 -8.58 -1.01
N GLN A 149 -14.64 -9.39 -0.60
CA GLN A 149 -14.86 -10.74 -0.05
C GLN A 149 -14.45 -10.89 1.41
N HIS A 150 -13.53 -10.07 1.90
CA HIS A 150 -12.93 -10.22 3.21
C HIS A 150 -13.19 -8.98 4.06
N TRP A 151 -13.98 -9.18 5.11
CA TRP A 151 -14.40 -8.11 6.01
C TRP A 151 -13.23 -7.31 6.61
N HIS A 152 -12.06 -7.93 6.81
CA HIS A 152 -10.85 -7.31 7.39
C HIS A 152 -10.48 -6.01 6.66
N TRP A 153 -10.53 -6.05 5.33
CA TRP A 153 -10.21 -4.91 4.48
C TRP A 153 -11.26 -3.81 4.59
N VAL A 154 -12.55 -4.18 4.66
CA VAL A 154 -13.65 -3.21 4.85
C VAL A 154 -13.52 -2.50 6.19
N ALA A 155 -13.21 -3.24 7.26
CA ALA A 155 -13.02 -2.68 8.59
C ALA A 155 -11.82 -1.73 8.66
N ALA A 156 -10.70 -2.09 8.04
CA ALA A 156 -9.47 -1.28 8.06
C ALA A 156 -9.59 0.04 7.28
N TYR A 157 -10.39 0.08 6.22
CA TYR A 157 -10.51 1.25 5.36
C TYR A 157 -11.80 2.08 5.55
N GLY A 158 -12.83 1.53 6.22
CA GLY A 158 -14.05 2.25 6.56
C GLY A 158 -15.03 2.47 5.40
N ALA A 159 -15.97 3.41 5.58
CA ALA A 159 -17.14 3.61 4.71
C ALA A 159 -16.80 4.04 3.26
N GLU A 160 -15.75 4.84 3.08
CA GLU A 160 -15.21 5.21 1.75
C GLU A 160 -14.07 4.26 1.33
N GLY A 161 -13.95 3.13 2.03
CA GLY A 161 -12.73 2.37 2.08
C GLY A 161 -12.31 1.74 0.78
N ARG A 162 -13.27 1.38 -0.09
CA ARG A 162 -12.96 0.73 -1.37
C ARG A 162 -12.17 1.66 -2.29
N ALA A 163 -12.55 2.94 -2.37
CA ALA A 163 -11.86 3.91 -3.23
C ALA A 163 -10.41 4.14 -2.77
N ASN A 164 -10.21 4.29 -1.46
CA ASN A 164 -8.88 4.42 -0.87
C ASN A 164 -8.03 3.16 -1.07
N PHE A 165 -8.65 1.98 -0.97
CA PHE A 165 -7.94 0.73 -1.22
C PHE A 165 -7.54 0.56 -2.70
N LEU A 166 -8.44 0.87 -3.65
CA LEU A 166 -8.10 0.90 -5.07
C LEU A 166 -6.94 1.86 -5.35
N TYR A 167 -6.90 3.01 -4.67
CA TYR A 167 -5.82 3.99 -4.78
C TYR A 167 -4.47 3.42 -4.31
N ASP A 168 -4.44 2.72 -3.18
CA ASP A 168 -3.23 2.05 -2.68
C ASP A 168 -2.76 0.95 -3.66
N LEU A 169 -3.69 0.16 -4.21
CA LEU A 169 -3.40 -0.85 -5.24
C LEU A 169 -2.90 -0.22 -6.54
N TRP A 170 -3.43 0.94 -6.93
CA TRP A 170 -2.99 1.68 -8.11
C TRP A 170 -1.52 2.09 -7.96
N TYR A 171 -1.12 2.62 -6.80
CA TYR A 171 0.27 2.94 -6.51
C TYR A 171 1.16 1.70 -6.50
N PHE A 172 0.68 0.59 -5.94
CA PHE A 172 1.41 -0.68 -5.98
C PHE A 172 1.78 -1.07 -7.43
N VAL A 173 0.82 -0.99 -8.37
CA VAL A 173 1.10 -1.24 -9.79
C VAL A 173 2.03 -0.19 -10.38
N ALA A 174 1.88 1.09 -10.03
CA ALA A 174 2.79 2.15 -10.51
C ALA A 174 4.25 1.87 -10.12
N TYR A 175 4.50 1.44 -8.88
CA TYR A 175 5.84 1.00 -8.43
C TYR A 175 6.36 -0.20 -9.23
N MET A 176 5.50 -1.17 -9.58
CA MET A 176 5.90 -2.29 -10.44
C MET A 176 6.30 -1.83 -11.85
N VAL A 177 5.50 -0.94 -12.45
CA VAL A 177 5.77 -0.38 -13.78
C VAL A 177 7.12 0.33 -13.81
N ASP A 178 7.38 1.20 -12.82
CA ASP A 178 8.66 1.93 -12.73
C ASP A 178 9.85 1.00 -12.47
N THR A 179 9.66 0.01 -11.61
CA THR A 179 10.72 -0.97 -11.29
C THR A 179 11.13 -1.76 -12.52
N LEU A 180 10.15 -2.27 -13.28
CA LEU A 180 10.42 -2.99 -14.53
C LEU A 180 10.92 -2.05 -15.63
N GLY A 181 10.41 -0.82 -15.67
CA GLY A 181 10.77 0.23 -16.61
C GLY A 181 12.22 0.66 -16.53
N THR A 182 12.72 0.80 -15.31
CA THR A 182 14.09 1.25 -15.02
C THR A 182 15.06 0.11 -14.73
N SER A 183 14.56 -1.13 -14.64
CA SER A 183 15.35 -2.31 -14.23
C SER A 183 16.01 -2.14 -12.84
N LYS A 184 15.30 -1.48 -11.92
CA LYS A 184 15.75 -1.18 -10.54
C LYS A 184 14.92 -1.95 -9.51
N PRO A 185 15.18 -3.26 -9.30
CA PRO A 185 14.38 -4.09 -8.38
C PRO A 185 14.33 -3.57 -6.94
N GLU A 186 15.32 -2.79 -6.52
CA GLU A 186 15.39 -2.14 -5.21
C GLU A 186 14.21 -1.19 -4.97
N LEU A 187 13.65 -0.55 -6.01
CA LEU A 187 12.54 0.40 -5.86
C LEU A 187 11.30 -0.27 -5.25
N MET A 188 10.93 -1.45 -5.75
CA MET A 188 9.81 -2.21 -5.19
C MET A 188 10.15 -2.78 -3.80
N ALA A 189 11.38 -3.25 -3.62
CA ALA A 189 11.83 -3.80 -2.33
C ALA A 189 11.83 -2.74 -1.22
N GLU A 190 12.16 -1.49 -1.52
CA GLU A 190 12.10 -0.35 -0.59
C GLU A 190 10.67 0.15 -0.35
N TYR A 191 9.77 0.02 -1.33
CA TYR A 191 8.36 0.40 -1.20
C TYR A 191 7.58 -0.51 -0.26
N LEU A 192 7.79 -1.83 -0.33
CA LEU A 192 7.00 -2.80 0.42
C LEU A 192 7.03 -2.59 1.96
N PRO A 193 8.18 -2.31 2.61
CA PRO A 193 8.20 -1.97 4.04
C PRO A 193 7.40 -0.73 4.41
N VAL A 194 7.37 0.29 3.52
CA VAL A 194 6.59 1.51 3.72
C VAL A 194 5.09 1.21 3.60
N LEU A 195 4.70 0.42 2.59
CA LEU A 195 3.33 -0.04 2.46
C LEU A 195 2.90 -0.90 3.65
N ARG A 196 3.77 -1.78 4.16
CA ARG A 196 3.54 -2.56 5.38
C ARG A 196 3.26 -1.65 6.58
N GLN A 197 4.08 -0.62 6.80
CA GLN A 197 3.85 0.31 7.91
C GLN A 197 2.50 1.03 7.78
N SER A 198 2.15 1.46 6.58
CA SER A 198 0.87 2.09 6.26
C SER A 198 -0.32 1.14 6.51
N MET A 199 -0.19 -0.14 6.16
CA MET A 199 -1.18 -1.18 6.44
C MET A 199 -1.31 -1.47 7.95
N LEU A 200 -0.19 -1.59 8.67
CA LEU A 200 -0.17 -1.79 10.12
C LEU A 200 -0.86 -0.64 10.86
N ALA A 201 -0.65 0.60 10.42
CA ALA A 201 -1.33 1.77 10.99
C ALA A 201 -2.86 1.75 10.79
N ARG A 202 -3.36 1.01 9.78
CA ARG A 202 -4.79 0.76 9.56
C ARG A 202 -5.29 -0.52 10.24
N GLY A 203 -4.42 -1.22 10.99
CA GLY A 203 -4.74 -2.47 11.66
C GLY A 203 -4.69 -3.70 10.76
N LEU A 204 -3.96 -3.66 9.64
CA LEU A 204 -3.72 -4.82 8.76
C LEU A 204 -2.30 -5.36 8.95
N SER A 205 -2.17 -6.68 9.05
CA SER A 205 -0.86 -7.36 9.24
C SER A 205 -0.05 -7.50 7.95
N THR A 206 1.24 -7.85 8.08
CA THR A 206 2.13 -8.18 6.95
C THR A 206 1.57 -9.31 6.07
N ALA A 207 0.83 -10.25 6.64
CA ALA A 207 0.20 -11.32 5.87
C ALA A 207 -0.86 -10.78 4.89
N HIS A 208 -1.52 -9.66 5.20
CA HIS A 208 -2.49 -9.04 4.28
C HIS A 208 -1.77 -8.47 3.06
N LEU A 209 -0.60 -7.88 3.26
CA LEU A 209 0.25 -7.44 2.16
C LEU A 209 0.77 -8.62 1.32
N GLN A 210 1.18 -9.71 1.96
CA GLN A 210 1.57 -10.94 1.26
C GLN A 210 0.42 -11.54 0.44
N GLN A 211 -0.81 -11.50 0.97
CA GLN A 211 -2.02 -11.89 0.24
C GLN A 211 -2.23 -11.02 -1.00
N VAL A 212 -2.13 -9.68 -0.86
CA VAL A 212 -2.23 -8.74 -2.00
C VAL A 212 -1.17 -9.03 -3.06
N ILE A 213 0.08 -9.27 -2.65
CA ILE A 213 1.16 -9.67 -3.55
C ILE A 213 0.80 -10.95 -4.32
N TRP A 214 0.33 -11.98 -3.62
CA TRP A 214 -0.08 -13.24 -4.24
C TRP A 214 -1.26 -13.05 -5.22
N LEU A 215 -2.26 -12.25 -4.85
CA LEU A 215 -3.39 -11.95 -5.71
C LEU A 215 -3.00 -11.15 -6.96
N PHE A 216 -2.03 -10.24 -6.86
CA PHE A 216 -1.47 -9.59 -8.04
C PHE A 216 -0.78 -10.58 -8.97
N VAL A 217 -0.05 -11.57 -8.45
CA VAL A 217 0.53 -12.64 -9.28
C VAL A 217 -0.56 -13.38 -10.03
N GLN A 218 -1.64 -13.79 -9.35
CA GLN A 218 -2.77 -14.46 -9.99
C GLN A 218 -3.46 -13.58 -11.04
N ALA A 219 -3.71 -12.30 -10.72
CA ALA A 219 -4.32 -11.35 -11.65
C ALA A 219 -3.44 -11.14 -12.89
N MET A 220 -2.12 -11.06 -12.74
CA MET A 220 -1.19 -10.96 -13.87
C MET A 220 -1.20 -12.22 -14.73
N GLU A 221 -1.16 -13.41 -14.12
CA GLU A 221 -1.23 -14.69 -14.85
C GLU A 221 -2.56 -14.85 -15.61
N GLN A 222 -3.65 -14.27 -15.09
CA GLN A 222 -4.96 -14.29 -15.73
C GLN A 222 -5.09 -13.26 -16.88
N HIS A 223 -4.55 -12.06 -16.73
CA HIS A 223 -4.87 -10.92 -17.59
C HIS A 223 -3.74 -10.48 -18.52
N LEU A 224 -2.50 -10.96 -18.33
CA LEU A 224 -1.35 -10.56 -19.12
C LEU A 224 -0.83 -11.70 -20.00
N PRO A 225 -0.10 -11.38 -21.08
CA PRO A 225 0.68 -12.40 -21.80
C PRO A 225 1.73 -13.06 -20.88
N PRO A 226 2.16 -14.30 -21.17
CA PRO A 226 3.04 -15.07 -20.29
C PRO A 226 4.34 -14.36 -19.91
N GLY A 227 5.00 -13.66 -20.84
CA GLY A 227 6.27 -12.97 -20.59
C GLY A 227 6.17 -11.81 -19.58
N PRO A 228 5.27 -10.83 -19.79
CA PRO A 228 4.96 -9.81 -18.80
C PRO A 228 4.51 -10.36 -17.45
N ALA A 229 3.62 -11.37 -17.43
CA ALA A 229 3.16 -12.01 -16.19
C ALA A 229 4.32 -12.63 -15.40
N GLU A 230 5.20 -13.37 -16.06
CA GLU A 230 6.39 -13.96 -15.46
C GLU A 230 7.36 -12.89 -14.92
N SER A 231 7.55 -11.81 -15.68
CA SER A 231 8.38 -10.67 -15.24
C SER A 231 7.85 -10.04 -13.96
N GLY A 232 6.54 -9.78 -13.90
CA GLY A 232 5.87 -9.23 -12.72
C GLY A 232 5.94 -10.16 -11.52
N ARG A 233 5.69 -11.47 -11.72
CA ARG A 233 5.82 -12.49 -10.67
C ARG A 233 7.24 -12.54 -10.10
N ASN A 234 8.25 -12.59 -10.96
CA ASN A 234 9.64 -12.64 -10.54
C ASN A 234 10.06 -11.38 -9.77
N LEU A 235 9.56 -10.21 -10.18
CA LEU A 235 9.75 -8.97 -9.42
C LEU A 235 9.14 -9.09 -8.02
N LEU A 236 7.85 -9.42 -7.93
CA LEU A 236 7.14 -9.48 -6.66
C LEU A 236 7.72 -10.53 -5.70
N PHE A 237 8.14 -11.69 -6.21
CA PHE A 237 8.81 -12.71 -5.41
C PHE A 237 10.16 -12.26 -4.86
N ARG A 238 10.95 -11.50 -5.64
CA ARG A 238 12.22 -10.93 -5.15
C ARG A 238 11.97 -9.82 -4.14
N ALA A 239 11.05 -8.91 -4.44
CA ALA A 239 10.73 -7.78 -3.58
C ALA A 239 10.14 -8.23 -2.24
N SER A 240 9.31 -9.28 -2.21
CA SER A 240 8.66 -9.76 -0.97
C SER A 240 9.66 -10.21 0.09
N SER A 241 10.90 -10.53 -0.27
CA SER A 241 11.97 -10.81 0.69
C SER A 241 12.31 -9.62 1.61
N SER A 242 12.00 -8.38 1.20
CA SER A 242 12.17 -7.18 2.04
C SER A 242 11.13 -7.07 3.16
N LEU A 243 10.08 -7.89 3.12
CA LEU A 243 9.09 -7.97 4.20
C LEU A 243 9.54 -8.86 5.36
N ASN A 244 10.65 -9.59 5.21
CA ASN A 244 11.20 -10.39 6.30
C ASN A 244 11.67 -9.47 7.44
N TYR A 245 11.36 -9.86 8.66
CA TYR A 245 11.89 -9.21 9.85
C TYR A 245 13.30 -9.74 10.14
N GLU A 246 14.22 -8.86 10.54
CA GLU A 246 15.59 -9.22 10.94
C GLU A 246 15.66 -9.85 12.33
N ASP A 247 14.56 -9.80 13.10
CA ASP A 247 14.49 -10.35 14.45
C ASP A 247 14.55 -11.89 14.45
N GLU A 248 15.47 -12.45 15.24
CA GLU A 248 15.72 -13.90 15.33
C GLU A 248 14.48 -14.66 15.82
N THR A 249 13.75 -14.11 16.80
CA THR A 249 12.53 -14.74 17.34
C THR A 249 11.43 -14.77 16.28
N CYS A 250 11.26 -13.68 15.52
CA CYS A 250 10.36 -13.66 14.37
C CYS A 250 10.76 -14.70 13.32
N GLY A 251 12.05 -14.85 13.02
CA GLY A 251 12.57 -15.86 12.11
C GLY A 251 12.24 -17.29 12.55
N MET A 252 12.42 -17.61 13.84
CA MET A 252 12.07 -18.92 14.40
C MET A 252 10.55 -19.16 14.37
N LEU A 253 9.75 -18.14 14.69
CA LEU A 253 8.30 -18.23 14.67
C LEU A 253 7.78 -18.47 13.24
N LEU A 254 8.35 -17.81 12.23
CA LEU A 254 8.05 -18.03 10.81
C LEU A 254 8.41 -19.46 10.37
N GLN A 255 9.56 -19.99 10.79
CA GLN A 255 9.96 -21.37 10.46
C GLN A 255 9.02 -22.41 11.09
N ALA A 256 8.52 -22.17 12.30
CA ALA A 256 7.58 -23.05 12.99
C ALA A 256 6.10 -22.80 12.60
N GLN A 257 5.82 -21.72 11.86
CA GLN A 257 4.47 -21.18 11.65
C GLN A 257 3.48 -22.22 11.13
N GLN A 258 3.84 -22.98 10.09
CA GLN A 258 2.93 -23.94 9.47
C GLN A 258 2.51 -25.05 10.45
N GLY A 259 3.46 -25.57 11.24
CA GLY A 259 3.18 -26.59 12.25
C GLY A 259 2.30 -26.06 13.37
N ILE A 260 2.59 -24.83 13.84
CA ILE A 260 1.78 -24.15 14.86
C ILE A 260 0.35 -23.93 14.34
N MET A 261 0.20 -23.38 13.13
CA MET A 261 -1.11 -23.10 12.53
C MET A 261 -1.96 -24.36 12.41
N HIS A 262 -1.37 -25.45 11.92
CA HIS A 262 -2.07 -26.72 11.78
C HIS A 262 -2.54 -27.28 13.12
N ALA A 263 -1.65 -27.33 14.12
CA ALA A 263 -1.99 -27.83 15.46
C ALA A 263 -3.08 -26.98 16.14
N VAL A 264 -3.06 -25.66 15.95
CA VAL A 264 -4.10 -24.77 16.50
C VAL A 264 -5.44 -25.00 15.80
N ALA A 265 -5.46 -25.02 14.47
CA ALA A 265 -6.67 -25.23 13.68
C ALA A 265 -7.32 -26.59 13.98
N GLU A 266 -6.54 -27.68 14.00
CA GLU A 266 -7.05 -29.02 14.32
C GLU A 266 -7.71 -29.08 15.69
N ARG A 267 -7.12 -28.43 16.70
CA ARG A 267 -7.69 -28.40 18.05
C ARG A 267 -8.98 -27.58 18.12
N LEU A 268 -9.03 -26.42 17.47
CA LEU A 268 -10.26 -25.61 17.39
C LEU A 268 -11.40 -26.37 16.69
N ILE A 269 -11.09 -27.10 15.62
CA ILE A 269 -12.05 -27.96 14.90
C ILE A 269 -12.52 -29.12 15.79
N ALA A 270 -11.60 -29.83 16.46
CA ALA A 270 -11.92 -30.95 17.33
C ALA A 270 -12.79 -30.53 18.54
N GLU A 271 -12.59 -29.32 19.05
CA GLU A 271 -13.40 -28.73 20.13
C GLU A 271 -14.75 -28.15 19.65
N GLY A 272 -15.03 -28.20 18.34
CA GLY A 272 -16.26 -27.67 17.74
C GLY A 272 -16.36 -26.14 17.77
N LEU A 273 -15.22 -25.45 17.88
CA LEU A 273 -15.13 -23.98 17.97
C LEU A 273 -14.84 -23.32 16.61
N ALA A 274 -14.44 -24.11 15.61
CA ALA A 274 -14.20 -23.65 14.25
C ALA A 274 -14.69 -24.68 13.22
N PRO A 275 -15.12 -24.24 12.02
CA PRO A 275 -15.48 -25.15 10.95
C PRO A 275 -14.26 -25.91 10.42
N ASN A 276 -14.47 -27.15 9.96
CA ASN A 276 -13.44 -27.87 9.22
C ASN A 276 -13.38 -27.37 7.76
N SER A 277 -12.78 -26.19 7.58
CA SER A 277 -12.68 -25.52 6.29
C SER A 277 -11.37 -24.74 6.16
N PRO A 278 -10.92 -24.41 4.93
CA PRO A 278 -9.69 -23.64 4.70
C PRO A 278 -9.65 -22.29 5.42
N GLU A 279 -10.82 -21.70 5.69
CA GLU A 279 -10.96 -20.42 6.39
C GLU A 279 -10.44 -20.49 7.83
N THR A 280 -10.53 -21.64 8.51
CA THR A 280 -9.99 -21.80 9.86
C THR A 280 -8.46 -21.68 9.87
N MET A 281 -7.79 -22.29 8.88
CA MET A 281 -6.34 -22.13 8.73
C MET A 281 -5.95 -20.69 8.41
N MET A 282 -6.74 -20.01 7.57
CA MET A 282 -6.55 -18.60 7.25
C MET A 282 -6.68 -17.72 8.50
N GLU A 283 -7.71 -17.94 9.31
CA GLU A 283 -7.93 -17.21 10.55
C GLU A 283 -6.77 -17.41 11.54
N VAL A 284 -6.28 -18.64 11.69
CA VAL A 284 -5.10 -18.92 12.52
C VAL A 284 -3.84 -18.23 11.98
N SER A 285 -3.71 -18.13 10.66
CA SER A 285 -2.62 -17.41 10.02
C SER A 285 -2.61 -15.92 10.40
N TRP A 286 -3.79 -15.30 10.57
CA TRP A 286 -3.90 -13.90 10.99
C TRP A 286 -3.37 -13.69 12.40
N TYR A 287 -3.78 -14.51 13.38
CA TYR A 287 -3.23 -14.40 14.75
C TYR A 287 -1.70 -14.50 14.76
N MET A 288 -1.14 -15.42 13.98
CA MET A 288 0.31 -15.58 13.85
C MET A 288 0.95 -14.34 13.23
N ALA A 289 0.37 -13.79 12.16
CA ALA A 289 0.89 -12.61 11.49
C ALA A 289 0.90 -11.38 12.43
N TYR A 290 -0.21 -11.10 13.13
CA TYR A 290 -0.26 -9.98 14.08
C TYR A 290 0.69 -10.16 15.27
N THR A 291 0.90 -11.41 15.71
CA THR A 291 1.89 -11.74 16.74
C THR A 291 3.31 -11.43 16.25
N ILE A 292 3.66 -11.88 15.05
CA ILE A 292 4.96 -11.61 14.42
C ILE A 292 5.18 -10.10 14.24
N ASP A 293 4.19 -9.37 13.72
CA ASP A 293 4.28 -7.92 13.51
C ASP A 293 4.46 -7.16 14.83
N SER A 294 3.75 -7.57 15.88
CA SER A 294 3.85 -6.94 17.20
C SER A 294 5.22 -7.16 17.84
N LEU A 295 5.78 -8.36 17.69
CA LEU A 295 7.13 -8.68 18.17
C LEU A 295 8.18 -7.87 17.42
N ALA A 296 8.12 -7.90 16.09
CA ALA A 296 9.11 -7.25 15.25
C ALA A 296 9.15 -5.72 15.44
N THR A 297 7.98 -5.11 15.62
CA THR A 297 7.88 -3.66 15.85
C THR A 297 8.02 -3.27 17.32
N ARG A 298 8.16 -4.25 18.23
CA ARG A 298 8.15 -4.07 19.70
C ARG A 298 6.97 -3.21 20.17
N ASN A 299 5.84 -3.38 19.50
CA ASN A 299 4.62 -2.65 19.74
C ASN A 299 3.49 -3.67 19.83
N THR A 300 2.75 -3.68 20.94
CA THR A 300 1.63 -4.63 21.12
C THR A 300 0.38 -4.23 20.34
N GLU A 301 0.33 -3.01 19.80
CA GLU A 301 -0.87 -2.45 19.18
C GLU A 301 -1.41 -3.26 17.98
N PRO A 302 -0.60 -3.82 17.06
CA PRO A 302 -1.14 -4.60 15.95
C PRO A 302 -2.00 -5.78 16.44
N LEU A 303 -1.47 -6.57 17.38
CA LEU A 303 -2.22 -7.70 17.95
C LEU A 303 -3.37 -7.22 18.85
N ALA A 304 -3.16 -6.22 19.70
CA ALA A 304 -4.20 -5.69 20.59
C ALA A 304 -5.39 -5.06 19.83
N GLY A 305 -5.10 -4.36 18.73
CA GLY A 305 -6.10 -3.83 17.81
C GLY A 305 -6.92 -4.94 17.18
N TYR A 306 -6.26 -5.99 16.67
CA TYR A 306 -6.94 -7.16 16.11
C TYR A 306 -7.82 -7.87 17.14
N THR A 307 -7.31 -8.09 18.37
CA THR A 307 -8.06 -8.70 19.47
C THR A 307 -9.35 -7.94 19.78
N ARG A 308 -9.24 -6.62 20.02
CA ARG A 308 -10.40 -5.77 20.33
C ARG A 308 -11.41 -5.75 19.20
N TRP A 309 -10.91 -5.69 17.96
CA TRP A 309 -11.77 -5.74 16.79
C TRP A 309 -12.55 -7.07 16.74
N MET A 310 -11.88 -8.21 16.93
CA MET A 310 -12.53 -9.53 16.89
C MET A 310 -13.61 -9.65 17.96
N GLN A 311 -13.36 -9.13 19.17
CA GLN A 311 -14.36 -9.07 20.23
C GLN A 311 -15.58 -8.21 19.83
N GLN A 312 -15.34 -7.00 19.32
CA GLN A 312 -16.42 -6.11 18.87
C GLN A 312 -17.24 -6.74 17.74
N TRP A 313 -16.57 -7.43 16.81
CA TRP A 313 -17.25 -8.12 15.73
C TRP A 313 -18.09 -9.28 16.24
N PHE A 314 -17.54 -10.18 17.07
CA PHE A 314 -18.33 -11.24 17.68
C PHE A 314 -19.55 -10.69 18.43
N ALA A 315 -19.37 -9.64 19.23
CA ALA A 315 -20.47 -8.97 19.92
C ALA A 315 -21.53 -8.41 18.94
N SER A 316 -21.10 -7.78 17.84
CA SER A 316 -22.01 -7.25 16.81
C SER A 316 -22.84 -8.32 16.12
N GLN A 317 -22.32 -9.55 16.03
CA GLN A 317 -23.00 -10.72 15.48
C GLN A 317 -23.81 -11.50 16.53
N GLY A 318 -23.79 -11.08 17.80
CA GLY A 318 -24.38 -11.83 18.91
C GLY A 318 -23.69 -13.16 19.20
N LEU A 319 -22.43 -13.30 18.79
CA LEU A 319 -21.60 -14.49 18.98
C LEU A 319 -20.77 -14.38 20.26
N PRO A 320 -20.53 -15.50 20.97
CA PRO A 320 -19.64 -15.51 22.12
C PRO A 320 -18.18 -15.34 21.68
N ASP A 321 -17.36 -14.71 22.50
CA ASP A 321 -15.91 -14.53 22.30
C ASP A 321 -15.08 -15.78 22.68
N ARG A 322 -15.73 -16.83 23.20
CA ARG A 322 -15.08 -18.09 23.61
C ARG A 322 -14.09 -18.66 22.58
N PRO A 323 -14.39 -18.69 21.26
CA PRO A 323 -13.42 -19.15 20.26
C PRO A 323 -12.12 -18.33 20.28
N LEU A 324 -12.20 -17.00 20.48
CA LEU A 324 -11.04 -16.11 20.54
C LEU A 324 -10.16 -16.40 21.76
N HIS A 325 -10.77 -16.49 22.95
CA HIS A 325 -10.05 -16.87 24.18
C HIS A 325 -9.33 -18.21 23.98
N ARG A 326 -10.04 -19.19 23.43
CA ARG A 326 -9.50 -20.53 23.23
C ARG A 326 -8.39 -20.57 22.18
N SER A 327 -8.48 -19.77 21.11
CA SER A 327 -7.41 -19.59 20.14
C SER A 327 -6.11 -19.13 20.81
N TYR A 328 -6.18 -18.16 21.74
CA TYR A 328 -5.00 -17.71 22.47
C TYR A 328 -4.44 -18.77 23.42
N ASP A 329 -5.29 -19.52 24.13
CA ASP A 329 -4.82 -20.63 24.99
C ASP A 329 -4.04 -21.66 24.17
N ILE A 330 -4.63 -22.09 23.05
CA ILE A 330 -4.03 -23.11 22.19
C ILE A 330 -2.74 -22.58 21.56
N LEU A 331 -2.72 -21.32 21.09
CA LEU A 331 -1.51 -20.68 20.57
C LEU A 331 -0.38 -20.66 21.61
N ILE A 332 -0.68 -20.27 22.86
CA ILE A 332 0.29 -20.27 23.96
C ILE A 332 0.87 -21.66 24.19
N GLU A 333 0.00 -22.68 24.29
CA GLU A 333 0.44 -24.06 24.50
C GLU A 333 1.31 -24.56 23.34
N THR A 334 0.87 -24.35 22.10
CA THR A 334 1.55 -24.84 20.89
C THR A 334 2.88 -24.11 20.67
N ILE A 335 2.95 -22.79 20.88
CA ILE A 335 4.19 -22.02 20.76
C ILE A 335 5.20 -22.42 21.83
N GLY A 336 4.75 -22.66 23.06
CA GLY A 336 5.61 -23.12 24.15
C GLY A 336 6.24 -24.49 23.89
N GLN A 337 5.61 -25.32 23.06
CA GLN A 337 6.13 -26.62 22.63
C GLN A 337 7.01 -26.53 21.37
N ALA A 338 6.68 -25.62 20.45
CA ALA A 338 7.32 -25.52 19.15
C ALA A 338 8.63 -24.74 19.16
N LEU A 339 8.81 -23.79 20.09
CA LEU A 339 9.96 -22.88 20.11
C LEU A 339 10.92 -23.16 21.27
N PRO A 340 12.22 -22.84 21.12
CA PRO A 340 13.16 -22.78 22.24
C PRO A 340 12.67 -21.83 23.34
N GLN A 341 13.00 -22.13 24.61
CA GLN A 341 12.49 -21.38 25.77
C GLN A 341 12.73 -19.86 25.70
N TYR A 342 13.88 -19.42 25.18
CA TYR A 342 14.19 -17.98 25.09
C TYR A 342 13.29 -17.28 24.06
N ALA A 343 13.09 -17.87 22.87
CA ALA A 343 12.22 -17.33 21.83
C ALA A 343 10.75 -17.40 22.24
N ALA A 344 10.34 -18.51 22.86
CA ALA A 344 8.97 -18.67 23.37
C ALA A 344 8.63 -17.60 24.41
N ARG A 345 9.55 -17.22 25.30
CA ARG A 345 9.28 -16.28 26.40
C ARG A 345 8.66 -14.97 25.93
N ASP A 346 9.22 -14.35 24.89
CA ASP A 346 8.77 -13.05 24.41
C ASP A 346 7.40 -13.14 23.74
N VAL A 347 7.21 -14.17 22.91
CA VAL A 347 5.93 -14.47 22.25
C VAL A 347 4.82 -14.74 23.28
N LEU A 348 5.12 -15.58 24.27
CA LEU A 348 4.17 -15.96 25.33
C LEU A 348 3.79 -14.77 26.20
N GLY A 349 4.73 -13.88 26.51
CA GLY A 349 4.45 -12.65 27.25
C GLY A 349 3.42 -11.76 26.53
N LEU A 350 3.58 -11.60 25.21
CA LEU A 350 2.64 -10.86 24.37
C LEU A 350 1.25 -11.52 24.34
N LEU A 351 1.16 -12.83 24.10
CA LEU A 351 -0.11 -13.55 24.04
C LEU A 351 -0.85 -13.53 25.40
N GLN A 352 -0.13 -13.69 26.50
CA GLN A 352 -0.69 -13.60 27.86
C GLN A 352 -1.20 -12.19 28.20
N MET A 353 -0.65 -11.14 27.59
CA MET A 353 -1.23 -9.79 27.70
C MET A 353 -2.59 -9.72 27.01
N MET A 354 -2.72 -10.31 25.81
CA MET A 354 -4.00 -10.32 25.08
C MET A 354 -5.08 -11.08 25.84
N GLN A 355 -4.75 -12.24 26.42
CA GLN A 355 -5.69 -12.99 27.26
C GLN A 355 -6.20 -12.19 28.47
N ARG A 356 -5.32 -11.39 29.10
CA ARG A 356 -5.71 -10.52 30.21
C ARG A 356 -6.60 -9.37 29.74
N MET A 357 -6.37 -8.83 28.54
CA MET A 357 -7.26 -7.83 27.95
C MET A 357 -8.66 -8.41 27.70
N LEU A 358 -8.73 -9.60 27.12
CA LEU A 358 -10.01 -10.28 26.83
C LEU A 358 -10.86 -10.51 28.09
N THR A 359 -10.22 -10.76 29.24
CA THR A 359 -10.93 -11.02 30.50
C THR A 359 -11.32 -9.75 31.26
N ALA A 360 -10.59 -8.64 31.06
CA ALA A 360 -10.85 -7.38 31.75
C ALA A 360 -12.10 -6.63 31.23
N GLU A 361 -12.42 -6.75 29.94
CA GLU A 361 -13.52 -6.00 29.31
C GLU A 361 -14.93 -6.55 29.63
N VAL A 362 -15.04 -7.74 30.22
CA VAL A 362 -16.34 -8.38 30.57
C VAL A 362 -16.94 -7.83 31.88
N SER A 363 -16.26 -6.92 32.59
CA SER A 363 -16.64 -6.48 33.95
C SER A 363 -17.40 -5.14 34.03
N VAL A 364 -18.02 -4.66 32.95
CA VAL A 364 -18.76 -3.37 32.93
C VAL A 364 -20.27 -3.56 32.96
#